data_AF-A0A1H7WVW7-F1
#
_entry.id   AF-A0A1H7WVW7-F1
#
_cell.length_a   1.000
_cell.length_b   1.000
_cell.length_c   1.000
_cell.angle_alpha   90.00
_cell.angle_beta   90.00
_cell.angle_gamma   90.00
#
_symmetry.space_group_name_H-M   'P 1'
#
loop_
_entity.id
_entity.type
_entity.pdbx_description
1 polymer ?
#
loop_
_entity_poly.entity_id
_entity_poly.type
_entity_poly.pdbx_seq_one_letter_code
_entity_poly.pdbx_strand_id
1 'polypeptide(L)'
;MIKYKYKLKYMDEDPFYDEHEDEVEAICKLETIEFVKIILVWAYEIYKYKRRKGVIALEEAEVAMNGIKQKLKEVKSLENIECQ
;
A
#
# COMPACT_ATOMS: atom_id res chain seq x y z
N MET A 1 24.00 -35.18 4.58
CA MET A 1 23.03 -34.08 4.81
C MET A 1 22.14 -33.96 3.59
N ILE A 2 20.88 -34.35 3.75
CA ILE A 2 19.88 -34.39 2.68
C ILE A 2 19.40 -32.94 2.47
N LYS A 3 19.71 -32.33 1.32
CA LYS A 3 19.17 -31.01 0.95
C LYS A 3 17.75 -31.21 0.41
N TYR A 4 16.77 -30.64 1.10
CA TYR A 4 15.37 -30.76 0.74
C TYR A 4 15.11 -30.21 -0.66
N LYS A 5 14.42 -31.03 -1.44
CA LYS A 5 13.92 -30.78 -2.78
C LYS A 5 12.46 -30.36 -2.63
N TYR A 6 12.18 -29.06 -2.57
CA TYR A 6 10.82 -28.54 -2.72
C TYR A 6 10.79 -27.66 -3.96
N LYS A 7 10.38 -28.28 -5.07
CA LYS A 7 10.06 -27.59 -6.32
C LYS A 7 8.60 -27.15 -6.20
N LEU A 8 8.37 -25.88 -5.85
CA LEU A 8 7.03 -25.28 -5.89
C LEU A 8 6.61 -25.19 -7.36
N LYS A 9 5.52 -25.88 -7.67
CA LYS A 9 5.06 -26.24 -9.02
C LYS A 9 4.11 -25.18 -9.60
N TYR A 10 4.42 -23.90 -9.41
CA TYR A 10 3.56 -22.78 -9.80
C TYR A 10 4.32 -21.59 -10.43
N MET A 11 5.54 -21.80 -10.93
CA MET A 11 6.28 -20.76 -11.67
C MET A 11 6.02 -20.79 -13.19
N ASP A 12 5.39 -21.84 -13.72
CA ASP A 12 5.30 -22.05 -15.18
C ASP A 12 4.10 -21.33 -15.86
N GLU A 13 3.32 -20.51 -15.14
CA GLU A 13 2.17 -19.77 -15.71
C GLU A 13 2.16 -18.27 -15.38
N ASP A 14 3.29 -17.71 -14.95
CA ASP A 14 3.43 -16.25 -14.88
C ASP A 14 4.21 -15.76 -16.11
N PRO A 15 3.55 -15.17 -17.13
CA PRO A 15 4.22 -14.64 -18.31
C PRO A 15 5.15 -13.44 -18.00
N PHE A 16 5.24 -13.02 -16.73
CA PHE A 16 6.10 -11.93 -16.26
C PHE A 16 7.35 -12.41 -15.49
N TYR A 17 7.57 -13.73 -15.28
CA TYR A 17 8.76 -14.23 -14.60
C TYR A 17 9.88 -14.61 -15.58
N ASP A 18 10.91 -13.76 -15.70
CA ASP A 18 12.18 -14.09 -16.37
C ASP A 18 13.18 -14.65 -15.33
N GLU A 19 13.76 -15.82 -15.59
CA GLU A 19 14.74 -16.51 -14.74
C GLU A 19 16.09 -15.77 -14.67
N HIS A 20 16.29 -14.71 -15.47
CA HIS A 20 17.51 -13.90 -15.54
C HIS A 20 17.42 -12.47 -14.97
N GLU A 21 16.25 -12.03 -14.48
CA GLU A 21 16.11 -10.72 -13.83
C GLU A 21 16.20 -10.85 -12.30
N ASP A 22 17.43 -10.74 -11.78
CA ASP A 22 17.67 -10.23 -10.41
C ASP A 22 17.33 -8.72 -10.31
N GLU A 23 16.35 -8.25 -11.09
CA GLU A 23 15.83 -6.89 -11.04
C GLU A 23 14.58 -6.91 -10.19
N VAL A 24 14.73 -6.57 -8.90
CA VAL A 24 13.59 -6.13 -8.10
C VAL A 24 12.94 -4.99 -8.88
N GLU A 25 11.82 -5.28 -9.55
CA GLU A 25 11.09 -4.29 -10.36
C GLU A 25 10.91 -3.04 -9.49
N ALA A 26 11.63 -1.98 -9.84
CA ALA A 26 11.72 -0.79 -9.01
C ALA A 26 10.35 -0.13 -9.04
N ILE A 27 9.50 -0.44 -8.04
CA ILE A 27 8.15 0.12 -7.92
C ILE A 27 8.25 1.62 -8.15
N CYS A 28 7.61 2.10 -9.21
CA CYS A 28 7.74 3.46 -9.63
C CYS A 28 7.20 4.39 -8.53
N LYS A 29 7.80 5.57 -8.38
CA LYS A 29 7.35 6.58 -7.41
C LYS A 29 5.86 6.91 -7.59
N LEU A 30 5.38 6.94 -8.83
CA LEU A 30 3.96 7.16 -9.14
C LEU A 30 3.08 6.02 -8.61
N GLU A 31 3.47 4.76 -8.85
CA GLU A 31 2.75 3.59 -8.35
C GLU A 31 2.71 3.60 -6.82
N THR A 32 3.85 3.89 -6.18
CA THR A 32 3.93 4.02 -4.72
C THR A 32 2.99 5.11 -4.19
N ILE A 33 2.91 6.26 -4.86
CA ILE A 33 2.00 7.35 -4.48
C ILE A 33 0.54 6.90 -4.58
N GLU A 34 0.16 6.22 -5.66
CA GLU A 34 -1.20 5.69 -5.83
C GLU A 34 -1.55 4.64 -4.76
N PHE A 35 -0.64 3.71 -4.49
CA PHE A 35 -0.82 2.71 -3.42
C PHE A 35 -1.04 3.38 -2.05
N VAL A 36 -0.24 4.40 -1.72
CA VAL A 36 -0.38 5.14 -0.46
C VAL A 36 -1.74 5.84 -0.39
N LYS A 37 -2.22 6.45 -1.48
CA LYS A 37 -3.56 7.07 -1.50
C LYS A 37 -4.66 6.06 -1.21
N ILE A 38 -4.61 4.87 -1.80
CA ILE A 38 -5.59 3.80 -1.57
C ILE A 38 -5.62 3.41 -0.09
N ILE A 39 -4.45 3.21 0.53
CA ILE A 39 -4.34 2.87 1.96
C ILE A 39 -4.94 3.98 2.84
N LEU A 40 -4.65 5.25 2.53
CA LEU A 40 -5.19 6.39 3.29
C LEU A 40 -6.71 6.49 3.18
N VAL A 41 -7.29 6.31 1.98
CA VAL A 41 -8.74 6.29 1.78
C VAL A 41 -9.38 5.13 2.55
N TRP A 42 -8.78 3.94 2.49
CA TRP A 42 -9.25 2.77 3.24
C TRP A 42 -9.25 3.03 4.75
N ALA A 43 -8.13 3.55 5.29
CA ALA A 43 -8.03 3.89 6.70
C ALA A 43 -9.12 4.90 7.13
N TYR A 44 -9.38 5.92 6.31
CA TYR A 44 -10.43 6.92 6.59
C TYR A 44 -11.82 6.28 6.73
N GLU A 45 -12.19 5.42 5.78
CA GLU A 45 -13.49 4.75 5.81
C GLU A 45 -13.59 3.75 6.98
N ILE A 46 -12.49 3.10 7.37
CA ILE A 46 -12.44 2.23 8.56
C ILE A 46 -12.71 3.03 9.84
N TYR A 47 -12.06 4.18 10.04
CA TYR A 47 -12.31 5.00 11.23
C TYR A 47 -13.73 5.56 11.25
N LYS A 48 -14.24 6.01 10.10
CA LYS A 48 -15.62 6.45 9.95
C LYS A 48 -16.62 5.33 10.25
N TYR A 49 -16.34 4.10 9.82
CA TYR A 49 -17.15 2.93 10.14
C TYR A 49 -17.10 2.61 11.65
N LYS A 50 -15.90 2.52 12.24
CA LYS A 50 -15.71 2.24 13.67
C LYS A 50 -16.41 3.29 14.54
N ARG A 51 -16.34 4.58 14.17
CA ARG A 51 -17.08 5.67 14.81
C ARG A 51 -18.59 5.43 14.75
N ARG A 52 -19.14 5.10 13.57
CA ARG A 52 -20.58 4.80 13.40
C ARG A 52 -21.03 3.59 14.21
N LYS A 53 -20.14 2.64 14.49
CA LYS A 53 -20.42 1.45 15.29
C LYS A 53 -20.16 1.64 16.79
N GLY A 54 -19.67 2.81 17.22
CA GLY A 54 -19.30 3.06 18.62
C GLY A 54 -18.14 2.19 19.11
N VAL A 55 -17.32 1.65 18.20
CA VAL A 55 -16.15 0.80 18.53
C VAL A 55 -14.96 1.64 18.98
N ILE A 56 -14.97 2.93 18.66
CA ILE A 56 -13.93 3.90 19.00
C ILE A 56 -14.58 5.19 19.51
N ALA A 57 -13.89 5.91 20.39
CA ALA A 57 -14.35 7.20 20.87
C ALA A 57 -14.43 8.22 19.72
N LEU A 58 -15.37 9.17 19.83
CA LEU A 58 -15.58 10.21 18.82
C LEU A 58 -14.30 11.03 18.58
N GLU A 59 -13.67 11.48 19.67
CA GLU A 59 -12.48 12.32 19.63
C GLU A 59 -11.30 11.58 18.96
N GLU A 60 -11.07 10.33 19.35
CA GLU A 60 -10.03 9.48 18.76
C GLU A 60 -10.24 9.27 17.25
N ALA A 61 -11.50 9.02 16.83
CA ALA A 61 -11.83 8.89 15.42
C ALA A 61 -11.59 10.20 14.65
N GLU A 62 -11.94 11.35 15.23
CA GLU A 62 -11.76 12.65 14.59
C GLU A 62 -10.28 13.03 14.47
N VAL A 63 -9.48 12.77 15.50
CA VAL A 63 -8.02 12.96 15.46
C VAL A 63 -7.40 12.12 14.33
N ALA A 64 -7.71 10.82 14.28
CA ALA A 64 -7.20 9.93 13.24
C ALA A 64 -7.65 10.37 11.82
N MET A 65 -8.95 10.67 11.65
CA MET A 65 -9.51 11.08 10.37
C MET A 65 -8.93 12.42 9.88
N ASN A 66 -8.68 13.37 10.77
CA ASN A 66 -8.04 14.64 10.42
C ASN A 66 -6.57 14.45 10.05
N GLY A 67 -5.84 13.60 10.77
CA GLY A 67 -4.47 13.21 10.42
C GLY A 67 -4.38 12.56 9.03
N ILE A 68 -5.32 11.67 8.70
CA ILE A 68 -5.39 11.04 7.38
C ILE A 68 -5.66 12.08 6.28
N LYS A 69 -6.59 13.04 6.51
CA LYS A 69 -6.84 14.14 5.56
C LYS A 69 -5.60 14.98 5.31
N GLN A 70 -4.83 15.27 6.36
CA GLN A 70 -3.57 16.00 6.23
C GLN A 70 -2.55 15.19 5.41
N LYS A 71 -2.37 13.91 5.73
CA LYS A 71 -1.47 13.03 4.97
C LYS A 71 -1.86 12.89 3.51
N LEU A 72 -3.14 12.85 3.20
CA LEU A 72 -3.60 12.81 1.81
C LEU A 72 -3.20 14.08 1.04
N LYS A 73 -3.20 15.26 1.68
CA LYS A 73 -2.71 16.51 1.06
C LYS A 73 -1.20 16.47 0.82
N GLU A 74 -0.44 15.97 1.80
CA GLU A 74 1.01 15.80 1.67
C GLU A 74 1.36 14.86 0.52
N VAL A 75 0.71 13.69 0.44
CA VAL A 75 0.93 12.71 -0.64
C VAL A 75 0.57 13.29 -2.00
N LYS A 76 -0.53 14.04 -2.11
CA LYS A 76 -0.88 14.74 -3.36
C LYS A 76 0.17 15.75 -3.81
N SER A 77 0.83 16.42 -2.88
CA SER A 77 1.91 17.35 -3.22
C SER A 77 3.15 16.66 -3.80
N LEU A 78 3.33 15.36 -3.55
CA LEU A 78 4.44 14.57 -4.08
C LEU A 78 4.25 14.14 -5.54
N GLU A 79 3.02 14.18 -6.06
CA GLU A 79 2.70 13.84 -7.45
C GLU A 79 3.41 14.75 -8.47
N ASN A 80 3.67 16.00 -8.09
CA ASN A 80 4.30 17.00 -8.96
C ASN A 80 5.83 16.92 -8.98
N ILE A 81 6.43 15.96 -8.27
CA ILE A 81 7.89 15.80 -8.23
C ILE A 81 8.27 14.76 -9.27
N GLU A 82 8.79 15.21 -10.41
CA GLU A 82 9.32 14.35 -11.48
C GLU A 82 10.40 13.38 -10.92
N CYS A 83 10.38 12.13 -11.39
CA CYS A 83 11.54 11.24 -11.24
C CYS A 83 12.57 11.64 -12.29
N GLN A 84 13.80 11.94 -11.86
CA GLN A 84 14.96 12.03 -12.75
C GLN A 84 15.49 10.65 -13.07
#